data_AF-A0A959HAI1-F1
#
_entry.id   AF-A0A959HAI1-F1
#
_cell.length_a   1.000
_cell.length_b   1.000
_cell.length_c   1.000
_cell.angle_alpha   90.00
_cell.angle_beta   90.00
_cell.angle_gamma   90.00
#
_symmetry.space_group_name_H-M   'P 1'
#
loop_
_entity.id
_entity.type
_entity.pdbx_description
1 polymer ?
#
loop_
_entity_poly.entity_id
_entity_poly.type
_entity_poly.pdbx_seq_one_letter_code
_entity_poly.pdbx_strand_id
1 'polypeptide(L)'
;PYDDKITQLNLRLNATYLAYGAEGQEYKTNQMVQDQNALKYSTANVADRAVFKSSANYSNEKWDLVDAYKRDKKILIRERENMPDSLKQLSRDELENEIQQLAQERESINQEIRELGEKRRAYLEAETEKDTAKTENSLGASILKALREQAKKKGFVIE
;
A
#
# COMPACT_ATOMS: atom_id res chain seq x y z
N PRO A 1 -0.70 -0.86 -17.97
CA PRO A 1 -2.14 -1.05 -18.32
C PRO A 1 -3.08 -1.18 -17.10
N TYR A 2 -2.58 -1.58 -15.92
CA TYR A 2 -3.42 -1.79 -14.72
C TYR A 2 -3.44 -0.58 -13.76
N ASP A 3 -2.57 0.40 -13.98
CA ASP A 3 -2.26 1.49 -13.06
C ASP A 3 -3.49 2.36 -12.74
N ASP A 4 -4.37 2.64 -13.71
CA ASP A 4 -5.61 3.40 -13.49
C ASP A 4 -6.59 2.66 -12.59
N LYS A 5 -6.76 1.35 -12.80
CA LYS A 5 -7.66 0.53 -11.98
C LYS A 5 -7.12 0.40 -10.55
N ILE A 6 -5.82 0.19 -10.40
CA ILE A 6 -5.16 0.17 -9.08
C ILE A 6 -5.31 1.53 -8.39
N THR A 7 -5.19 2.64 -9.12
CA THR A 7 -5.39 4.00 -8.60
C THR A 7 -6.82 4.22 -8.09
N GLN A 8 -7.83 3.75 -8.83
CA GLN A 8 -9.22 3.80 -8.38
C GLN A 8 -9.46 2.96 -7.11
N LEU A 9 -8.86 1.77 -7.05
CA LEU A 9 -8.92 0.92 -5.85
C LEU A 9 -8.22 1.57 -4.65
N ASN A 10 -7.12 2.30 -4.87
CA ASN A 10 -6.46 3.07 -3.81
C ASN A 10 -7.36 4.15 -3.21
N LEU A 11 -8.16 4.83 -4.04
CA LEU A 11 -9.14 5.81 -3.55
C LEU A 11 -10.22 5.15 -2.69
N ARG A 12 -10.71 3.98 -3.10
CA ARG A 12 -11.65 3.18 -2.29
C ARG A 12 -11.01 2.69 -0.99
N LEU A 13 -9.76 2.21 -1.05
CA LEU A 13 -9.00 1.78 0.12
C LEU A 13 -8.90 2.91 1.15
N ASN A 14 -8.63 4.15 0.70
CA ASN A 14 -8.57 5.32 1.57
C ASN A 14 -9.87 5.60 2.32
N ALA A 15 -11.01 5.30 1.71
CA ALA A 15 -12.32 5.48 2.34
C ALA A 15 -12.56 4.48 3.48
N THR A 16 -11.83 3.35 3.51
CA THR A 16 -11.99 2.34 4.56
C THR A 16 -11.25 2.65 5.86
N TYR A 17 -10.38 3.67 5.91
CA TYR A 17 -9.63 4.03 7.13
C TYR A 17 -10.47 4.85 8.09
N LEU A 18 -10.49 4.41 9.35
CA LEU A 18 -11.28 4.98 10.42
C LEU A 18 -10.35 5.56 11.48
N ALA A 19 -10.09 6.87 11.40
CA ALA A 19 -9.17 7.55 12.30
C ALA A 19 -9.65 7.52 13.76
N TYR A 20 -8.75 7.22 14.70
CA TYR A 20 -9.01 7.31 16.14
C TYR A 20 -7.79 7.86 16.90
N GLY A 21 -8.01 8.30 18.15
CA GLY A 21 -6.98 8.83 19.00
C GLY A 21 -6.56 10.26 18.62
N ALA A 22 -5.70 10.86 19.43
CA ALA A 22 -5.31 12.26 19.30
C ALA A 22 -4.66 12.59 17.94
N GLU A 23 -3.84 11.68 17.40
CA GLU A 23 -3.12 11.88 16.15
C GLU A 23 -3.84 11.26 14.94
N GLY A 24 -4.99 10.60 15.15
CA GLY A 24 -5.68 9.81 14.13
C GLY A 24 -5.96 10.57 12.83
N GLN A 25 -6.50 11.77 12.97
CA GLN A 25 -6.87 12.62 11.84
C GLN A 25 -5.64 13.15 11.09
N GLU A 26 -4.55 13.42 11.81
CA GLU A 26 -3.29 13.86 11.21
C GLU A 26 -2.70 12.74 10.35
N TYR A 27 -2.62 11.51 10.86
CA TYR A 27 -2.11 10.37 10.09
C TYR A 27 -2.99 10.05 8.87
N LYS A 28 -4.31 10.12 8.99
CA LYS A 28 -5.23 9.94 7.85
C LYS A 28 -5.00 11.02 6.79
N THR A 29 -4.82 12.26 7.20
CA THR A 29 -4.52 13.38 6.30
C THR A 29 -3.15 13.19 5.63
N ASN A 30 -2.13 12.81 6.41
CA ASN A 30 -0.80 12.55 5.88
C ASN A 30 -0.82 11.42 4.85
N GLN A 31 -1.58 10.34 5.06
CA GLN A 31 -1.75 9.28 4.08
C GLN A 31 -2.28 9.83 2.74
N MET A 32 -3.29 10.69 2.76
CA MET A 32 -3.84 11.33 1.56
C MET A 32 -2.82 12.26 0.90
N VAL A 33 -2.05 13.02 1.67
CA VAL A 33 -0.96 13.87 1.16
C VAL A 33 0.12 13.03 0.46
N GLN A 34 0.49 11.87 1.02
CA GLN A 34 1.47 10.98 0.39
C GLN A 34 0.92 10.37 -0.90
N ASP A 35 -0.37 10.03 -0.95
CA ASP A 35 -1.03 9.54 -2.17
C ASP A 35 -1.04 10.64 -3.25
N GLN A 36 -1.30 11.90 -2.88
CA GLN A 36 -1.20 13.04 -3.79
C GLN A 36 0.23 13.29 -4.26
N ASN A 37 1.22 13.17 -3.38
CA ASN A 37 2.61 13.31 -3.75
C ASN A 37 3.04 12.23 -4.75
N ALA A 38 2.63 10.97 -4.56
CA ALA A 38 2.85 9.91 -5.54
C ALA A 38 2.21 10.23 -6.89
N LEU A 39 0.98 10.76 -6.88
CA LEU A 39 0.25 11.15 -8.09
C LEU A 39 0.96 12.27 -8.88
N LYS A 40 1.62 13.22 -8.19
CA LYS A 40 2.41 14.28 -8.86
C LYS A 40 3.56 13.73 -9.70
N TYR A 41 4.09 12.54 -9.36
CA TYR A 41 5.13 11.89 -10.14
C TYR A 41 4.55 11.10 -11.30
N SER A 42 3.66 10.15 -11.02
CA SER A 42 2.97 9.37 -12.05
C SER A 42 1.85 8.51 -11.46
N THR A 43 0.96 8.03 -12.32
CA THR A 43 -0.03 6.98 -11.96
C THR A 43 0.66 5.66 -11.57
N ALA A 44 1.82 5.36 -12.16
CA ALA A 44 2.64 4.21 -11.79
C ALA A 44 3.11 4.26 -10.32
N ASN A 45 3.54 5.44 -9.85
CA ASN A 45 3.93 5.62 -8.44
C ASN A 45 2.75 5.44 -7.48
N VAL A 46 1.55 5.87 -7.87
CA VAL A 46 0.33 5.63 -7.09
C VAL A 46 0.02 4.14 -7.03
N ALA A 47 0.15 3.44 -8.16
CA ALA A 47 -0.07 2.00 -8.23
C ALA A 47 0.90 1.22 -7.34
N ASP A 48 2.20 1.54 -7.37
CA ASP A 48 3.20 0.90 -6.51
C ASP A 48 2.90 1.13 -5.01
N ARG A 49 2.51 2.36 -4.67
CA ARG A 49 2.11 2.69 -3.30
C ARG A 49 0.85 1.94 -2.86
N ALA A 50 -0.15 1.83 -3.72
CA ALA A 50 -1.37 1.08 -3.44
C ALA A 50 -1.07 -0.41 -3.20
N VAL A 51 -0.21 -1.01 -4.03
CA VAL A 51 0.24 -2.40 -3.86
C VAL A 51 0.95 -2.56 -2.51
N PHE A 52 1.83 -1.63 -2.13
CA PHE A 52 2.46 -1.66 -0.80
C PHE A 52 1.44 -1.56 0.34
N LYS A 53 0.45 -0.65 0.24
CA LYS A 53 -0.62 -0.48 1.23
C LYS A 53 -1.49 -1.73 1.42
N SER A 54 -1.65 -2.53 0.36
CA SER A 54 -2.40 -3.79 0.40
C SER A 54 -1.62 -4.96 1.04
N SER A 55 -0.35 -4.76 1.36
CA SER A 55 0.52 -5.79 1.94
C SER A 55 0.43 -5.82 3.47
N ALA A 56 0.77 -6.96 4.07
CA ALA A 56 0.80 -7.13 5.53
C ALA A 56 1.83 -6.22 6.23
N ASN A 57 2.80 -5.66 5.50
CA ASN A 57 3.82 -4.76 6.04
C ASN A 57 3.28 -3.34 6.30
N TYR A 58 2.10 -3.00 5.76
CA TYR A 58 1.48 -1.69 5.94
C TYR A 58 0.49 -1.72 7.12
N SER A 59 0.99 -1.56 8.34
CA SER A 59 0.18 -1.54 9.56
C SER A 59 -0.15 -0.12 10.00
N ASN A 60 -1.43 0.15 10.28
CA ASN A 60 -1.94 1.45 10.74
C ASN A 60 -2.58 1.39 12.13
N GLU A 61 -2.31 0.33 12.89
CA GLU A 61 -2.90 0.03 14.21
C GLU A 61 -2.74 1.13 15.28
N LYS A 62 -1.93 2.16 15.04
CA LYS A 62 -1.75 3.29 15.94
C LYS A 62 -2.80 4.39 15.75
N TRP A 63 -3.40 4.47 14.57
CA TRP A 63 -4.25 5.60 14.17
C TRP A 63 -5.52 5.18 13.43
N ASP A 64 -5.57 3.96 12.89
CA ASP A 64 -6.73 3.38 12.23
C ASP A 64 -7.42 2.32 13.10
N LEU A 65 -8.70 2.55 13.36
CA LEU A 65 -9.49 1.77 14.31
C LEU A 65 -9.79 0.37 13.78
N VAL A 66 -9.89 0.20 12.45
CA VAL A 66 -10.12 -1.10 11.82
C VAL A 66 -8.91 -2.01 12.04
N ASP A 67 -7.69 -1.53 11.77
CA ASP A 67 -6.46 -2.26 12.04
C ASP A 67 -6.26 -2.50 13.55
N ALA A 68 -6.49 -1.48 14.39
CA ALA A 68 -6.34 -1.59 15.83
C ALA A 68 -7.31 -2.63 16.44
N TYR A 69 -8.56 -2.66 15.96
CA TYR A 69 -9.58 -3.63 16.40
C TYR A 69 -9.25 -5.06 15.97
N LYS A 70 -8.72 -5.24 14.75
CA LYS A 70 -8.26 -6.56 14.26
C LYS A 70 -7.19 -7.15 15.18
N ARG A 71 -6.29 -6.32 15.73
CA ARG A 71 -5.28 -6.74 16.72
C ARG A 71 -5.87 -6.96 18.11
N ASP A 72 -6.65 -6.00 18.61
CA ASP A 72 -7.18 -6.03 19.98
C ASP A 72 -8.57 -5.39 20.04
N LYS A 73 -9.61 -6.23 20.14
CA LYS A 73 -11.01 -5.79 20.27
C LYS A 73 -11.26 -4.89 21.48
N LYS A 74 -10.41 -4.93 22.52
CA LYS A 74 -10.54 -4.06 23.70
C LYS A 74 -10.24 -2.59 23.40
N ILE A 75 -9.73 -2.27 22.20
CA ILE A 75 -9.53 -0.89 21.74
C ILE A 75 -10.81 -0.04 21.87
N LEU A 76 -11.98 -0.64 21.62
CA LEU A 76 -13.28 0.07 21.70
C LEU A 76 -13.62 0.54 23.11
N ILE A 77 -13.00 -0.06 24.13
CA ILE A 77 -13.17 0.31 25.53
C ILE A 77 -12.03 1.24 25.94
N ARG A 78 -10.78 0.86 25.64
CA ARG A 78 -9.58 1.58 26.08
C ARG A 78 -9.49 3.00 25.50
N GLU A 79 -9.90 3.18 24.25
CA GLU A 79 -9.77 4.46 23.54
C GLU A 79 -11.08 5.21 23.39
N ARG A 80 -12.16 4.76 24.04
CA ARG A 80 -13.50 5.33 23.86
C ARG A 80 -13.52 6.84 24.03
N GLU A 81 -12.86 7.36 25.06
CA GLU A 81 -12.81 8.80 25.35
C GLU A 81 -11.96 9.60 24.34
N ASN A 82 -10.97 8.95 23.72
CA ASN A 82 -10.06 9.55 22.74
C ASN A 82 -10.56 9.40 21.29
N MET A 83 -11.73 8.79 21.08
CA MET A 83 -12.35 8.69 19.78
C MET A 83 -12.99 10.04 19.37
N PRO A 84 -13.06 10.33 18.06
CA PRO A 84 -13.83 11.47 17.56
C PRO A 84 -15.31 11.32 17.93
N ASP A 85 -16.01 12.45 18.08
CA ASP A 85 -17.41 12.49 18.53
C ASP A 85 -18.34 11.63 17.67
N SER A 86 -18.08 11.57 16.35
CA SER A 86 -18.82 10.71 15.42
C SER A 86 -18.81 9.24 15.84
N LEU A 87 -17.68 8.74 16.34
CA LEU A 87 -17.55 7.35 16.79
C LEU A 87 -18.01 7.15 18.24
N LYS A 88 -17.89 8.18 19.09
CA LYS A 88 -18.37 8.14 20.48
C LYS A 88 -19.88 8.10 20.59
N GLN A 89 -20.59 8.70 19.63
CA GLN A 89 -22.05 8.72 19.59
C GLN A 89 -22.66 7.36 19.20
N LEU A 90 -21.91 6.50 18.52
CA LEU A 90 -22.35 5.16 18.16
C LEU A 90 -22.33 4.23 19.38
N SER A 91 -23.34 3.36 19.50
CA SER A 91 -23.26 2.27 20.46
C SER A 91 -22.09 1.33 20.14
N ARG A 92 -21.72 0.49 21.10
CA ARG A 92 -20.63 -0.48 20.89
C ARG A 92 -20.92 -1.43 19.72
N ASP A 93 -22.16 -1.90 19.62
CA ASP A 93 -22.56 -2.86 18.59
C ASP A 93 -22.61 -2.19 17.21
N GLU A 94 -23.06 -0.94 17.13
CA GLU A 94 -23.02 -0.16 15.88
C GLU A 94 -21.58 0.08 15.41
N LEU A 95 -20.69 0.49 16.32
CA LEU A 95 -19.28 0.72 16.01
C LEU A 95 -18.58 -0.57 15.59
N GLU A 96 -18.87 -1.69 16.25
CA GLU A 96 -18.33 -3.00 15.88
C GLU A 96 -18.82 -3.45 14.50
N ASN A 97 -20.10 -3.25 14.18
CA ASN A 97 -20.66 -3.53 12.87
C ASN A 97 -20.01 -2.67 11.77
N GLU A 98 -19.84 -1.37 12.01
CA GLU A 98 -19.17 -0.46 11.06
C GLU A 98 -17.73 -0.91 10.79
N ILE A 99 -16.97 -1.20 11.85
CA ILE A 99 -15.58 -1.69 11.73
C ILE A 99 -15.53 -2.99 10.92
N GLN A 100 -16.44 -3.93 11.17
CA GLN A 100 -16.47 -5.21 10.44
C GLN A 100 -16.82 -5.02 8.96
N GLN A 101 -17.75 -4.12 8.63
CA GLN A 101 -18.09 -3.79 7.24
C GLN A 101 -16.89 -3.18 6.52
N LEU A 102 -16.23 -2.19 7.13
CA LEU A 102 -15.03 -1.57 6.56
C LEU A 102 -13.89 -2.58 6.43
N ALA A 103 -13.72 -3.49 7.38
CA ALA A 103 -12.70 -4.54 7.32
C ALA A 103 -12.93 -5.50 6.15
N GLN A 104 -14.18 -5.92 5.91
CA GLN A 104 -14.55 -6.78 4.79
C GLN A 104 -14.33 -6.07 3.45
N GLU A 105 -14.79 -4.82 3.33
CA GLU A 105 -14.57 -4.03 2.11
C GLU A 105 -13.06 -3.84 1.86
N ARG A 106 -12.29 -3.50 2.90
CA ARG A 106 -10.84 -3.31 2.81
C ARG A 106 -10.14 -4.57 2.33
N GLU A 107 -10.50 -5.74 2.85
CA GLU A 107 -9.89 -7.00 2.43
C GLU A 107 -10.20 -7.31 0.95
N SER A 108 -11.44 -7.10 0.51
CA SER A 108 -11.81 -7.24 -0.90
C SER A 108 -10.99 -6.32 -1.80
N ILE A 109 -10.87 -5.03 -1.44
CA ILE A 109 -10.09 -4.05 -2.20
C ILE A 109 -8.61 -4.44 -2.22
N ASN A 110 -8.05 -4.83 -1.07
CA ASN A 110 -6.66 -5.24 -0.97
C ASN A 110 -6.36 -6.47 -1.83
N GLN A 111 -7.27 -7.44 -1.86
CA GLN A 111 -7.14 -8.60 -2.72
C GLN A 111 -7.12 -8.20 -4.20
N GLU A 112 -8.06 -7.37 -4.65
CA GLU A 112 -8.07 -6.87 -6.04
C GLU A 112 -6.79 -6.10 -6.39
N ILE A 113 -6.27 -5.26 -5.47
CA ILE A 113 -5.01 -4.54 -5.66
C ILE A 113 -3.84 -5.51 -5.82
N ARG A 114 -3.75 -6.54 -4.98
CA ARG A 114 -2.65 -7.53 -5.05
C ARG A 114 -2.68 -8.30 -6.37
N GLU A 115 -3.86 -8.79 -6.78
CA GLU A 115 -4.03 -9.50 -8.04
C GLU A 115 -3.67 -8.63 -9.27
N LEU A 116 -4.09 -7.36 -9.27
CA LEU A 116 -3.72 -6.43 -10.33
C LEU A 116 -2.24 -6.03 -10.27
N GLY A 117 -1.67 -5.93 -9.08
CA GLY A 117 -0.24 -5.66 -8.87
C GLY A 117 0.65 -6.77 -9.43
N GLU A 118 0.26 -8.03 -9.25
CA GLU A 118 0.93 -9.19 -9.85
C GLU A 118 0.85 -9.17 -11.37
N LYS A 119 -0.34 -8.94 -11.93
CA LYS A 119 -0.54 -8.81 -13.39
C LYS A 119 0.28 -7.65 -13.96
N ARG A 120 0.36 -6.54 -13.24
CA ARG A 120 1.19 -5.38 -13.61
C ARG A 120 2.66 -5.72 -13.65
N ARG A 121 3.17 -6.39 -12.62
CA ARG A 121 4.57 -6.82 -12.55
C ARG A 121 4.93 -7.75 -13.72
N ALA A 122 4.13 -8.79 -13.94
CA ALA A 122 4.33 -9.73 -15.03
C ALA A 122 4.31 -9.05 -16.41
N TYR A 123 3.42 -8.06 -16.61
CA TYR A 123 3.39 -7.27 -17.84
C TYR A 123 4.67 -6.45 -18.02
N LEU A 124 5.13 -5.77 -16.97
CA LEU A 124 6.35 -4.95 -17.04
C LEU A 124 7.60 -5.80 -17.30
N GLU A 125 7.69 -6.98 -16.66
CA GLU A 125 8.77 -7.95 -16.90
C GLU A 125 8.77 -8.46 -18.35
N ALA A 126 7.59 -8.83 -18.89
CA ALA A 126 7.49 -9.28 -20.27
C ALA A 126 7.84 -8.18 -21.29
N GLU A 127 7.51 -6.91 -21.01
CA GLU A 127 7.87 -5.80 -21.89
C GLU A 127 9.36 -5.45 -21.79
N THR A 128 9.96 -5.49 -20.60
CA THR A 128 11.42 -5.26 -20.46
C THR A 128 12.25 -6.36 -21.09
N GLU A 129 11.80 -7.62 -21.09
CA GLU A 129 12.45 -8.71 -21.82
C GLU A 129 12.42 -8.48 -23.34
N LYS A 130 11.30 -8.00 -23.88
CA LYS A 130 11.19 -7.65 -25.32
C LYS A 130 12.10 -6.48 -25.70
N ASP A 131 12.27 -5.50 -24.81
CA ASP A 131 13.11 -4.32 -25.04
C ASP A 131 14.60 -4.62 -24.85
N THR A 132 14.97 -5.47 -23.87
CA THR A 132 16.36 -5.91 -23.67
C THR A 132 16.85 -6.82 -24.79
N ALA A 133 15.98 -7.67 -25.37
CA ALA A 133 16.27 -8.39 -26.61
C ALA A 133 16.58 -7.45 -27.80
N LYS A 134 16.25 -6.16 -27.70
CA LYS A 134 16.55 -5.12 -28.70
C LYS A 134 17.67 -4.16 -28.31
N THR A 135 18.15 -4.16 -27.06
CA THR A 135 19.10 -3.14 -26.57
C THR A 135 20.24 -3.73 -25.74
N GLU A 136 21.31 -4.15 -26.42
CA GLU A 136 22.60 -4.50 -25.80
C GLU A 136 23.25 -3.33 -25.01
N ASN A 137 22.76 -2.09 -25.16
CA ASN A 137 23.35 -0.87 -24.60
C ASN A 137 22.47 -0.14 -23.56
N SER A 138 21.65 -0.86 -22.79
CA SER A 138 20.89 -0.21 -21.71
C SER A 138 21.78 0.19 -20.52
N LEU A 139 21.37 1.21 -19.77
CA LEU A 139 22.05 1.62 -18.54
C LEU A 139 22.12 0.47 -17.52
N GLY A 140 21.04 -0.31 -17.40
CA GLY A 140 20.99 -1.49 -16.53
C GLY A 140 22.01 -2.55 -16.93
N ALA A 141 22.11 -2.87 -18.23
CA ALA A 141 23.13 -3.79 -18.74
C ALA A 141 24.55 -3.27 -18.48
N SER A 142 24.77 -1.97 -18.61
CA SER A 142 26.07 -1.32 -18.36
C SER A 142 26.45 -1.36 -16.87
N ILE A 143 25.50 -1.11 -15.97
CA ILE A 143 25.70 -1.20 -14.52
C ILE A 143 25.98 -2.65 -14.10
N LEU A 144 25.20 -3.62 -14.60
CA LEU A 144 25.41 -5.05 -14.35
C LEU A 144 26.79 -5.51 -14.83
N LYS A 145 27.22 -5.06 -16.02
CA LYS A 145 28.55 -5.34 -16.56
C LYS A 145 29.64 -4.77 -15.64
N ALA A 146 29.54 -3.50 -15.24
CA ALA A 146 30.50 -2.87 -14.35
C ALA A 146 30.57 -3.55 -12.97
N LEU A 147 29.43 -3.94 -12.41
CA LEU A 147 29.35 -4.70 -11.16
C LEU A 147 30.03 -6.07 -11.28
N ARG A 148 29.78 -6.80 -12.37
CA ARG A 148 30.40 -8.10 -12.62
C ARG A 148 31.92 -7.99 -12.77
N GLU A 149 32.41 -6.96 -13.48
CA GLU A 149 33.84 -6.71 -13.62
C GLU A 149 34.51 -6.38 -12.28
N GLN A 150 33.86 -5.55 -11.45
CA GLN A 150 34.35 -5.22 -10.11
C GLN A 150 34.36 -6.45 -9.18
N ALA A 151 33.31 -7.25 -9.21
CA ALA A 151 33.21 -8.47 -8.41
C ALA A 151 34.30 -9.49 -8.79
N LYS A 152 34.59 -9.68 -10.09
CA LYS A 152 35.72 -10.51 -10.56
C LYS A 152 37.07 -9.99 -10.06
N LYS A 153 37.33 -8.67 -10.13
CA LYS A 153 38.57 -8.05 -9.60
C LYS A 153 38.74 -8.27 -8.10
N LYS A 154 37.65 -8.43 -7.36
CA LYS A 154 37.64 -8.70 -5.92
C LYS A 154 37.63 -10.20 -5.58
N GLY A 155 37.76 -11.08 -6.57
CA GLY A 155 37.86 -12.54 -6.37
C GLY A 155 36.53 -13.25 -6.19
N PHE A 156 35.39 -12.57 -6.44
CA PHE A 156 34.09 -13.24 -6.44
C PHE A 156 33.91 -14.04 -7.74
N VAL A 157 33.49 -15.29 -7.59
CA VAL A 157 33.06 -16.14 -8.71
C VAL A 157 31.60 -15.81 -8.99
N ILE A 158 31.29 -15.47 -10.24
CA ILE A 158 29.95 -15.14 -10.70
C ILE A 158 29.57 -16.25 -11.69
N GLU A 159 28.64 -17.11 -11.30
CA GLU A 159 27.95 -18.06 -12.20
C GLU A 159 26.83 -17.36 -12.98
#